data_AF-A0AAD9F4T6-F1
#
_entry.id   AF-A0AAD9F4T6-F1
#
_cell.length_a   1.000
_cell.length_b   1.000
_cell.length_c   1.000
_cell.angle_alpha   90.00
_cell.angle_beta   90.00
_cell.angle_gamma   90.00
#
_symmetry.space_group_name_H-M   'P 1'
#
loop_
_entity.id
_entity.type
_entity.pdbx_description
1 polymer ?
#
loop_
_entity_poly.entity_id
_entity_poly.type
_entity_poly.pdbx_seq_one_letter_code
_entity_poly.pdbx_strand_id
1 'polypeptide(L)'
;MKTLNAPQSEHETGKVTVKTLNAPQNDHQTGKVTMKTLNAPQSEHETGKVTVKTLNAPQNEHQTGKVTVKTLNAPQNEHQTGKVTVKTLNAPQSEHQTGKVTVKTLNAPQNEHQTGKVTVKTLNAPQNEHETGKVTVKTLNAPQSEHETGKVTVKTLNAPQ
;
A
#
# COMPACT_ATOMS: atom_id res chain seq x y z
N MET A 1 22.96 9.71 3.01
CA MET A 1 21.52 9.74 3.33
C MET A 1 21.12 11.19 3.45
N LYS A 2 20.20 11.67 2.62
CA LYS A 2 19.78 13.07 2.57
C LYS A 2 18.47 13.29 3.34
N THR A 3 18.23 14.53 3.79
CA THR A 3 16.93 15.01 4.23
C THR A 3 16.51 16.13 3.28
N LEU A 4 15.32 16.07 2.71
CA LEU A 4 14.76 17.07 1.81
C LEU A 4 13.41 17.55 2.35
N ASN A 5 13.17 18.86 2.27
CA ASN A 5 11.94 19.50 2.76
C ASN A 5 11.28 20.26 1.61
N ALA A 6 10.04 19.90 1.31
CA ALA A 6 9.16 20.50 0.32
C ALA A 6 9.77 20.70 -1.09
N PRO A 7 10.49 19.70 -1.67
CA PRO A 7 10.91 19.85 -3.05
C PRO A 7 9.69 19.88 -3.98
N GLN A 8 9.75 20.74 -4.99
CA GLN A 8 8.68 20.87 -5.99
C GLN A 8 8.61 19.64 -6.91
N SER A 9 9.76 19.09 -7.29
CA SER A 9 9.84 17.89 -8.10
C SER A 9 11.19 17.20 -7.86
N GLU A 10 11.15 15.91 -7.58
CA GLU A 10 12.32 15.05 -7.55
C GLU A 10 12.18 14.00 -8.66
N HIS A 11 13.23 13.86 -9.47
CA HIS A 11 13.30 12.82 -10.47
C HIS A 11 14.66 12.15 -10.39
N GLU A 12 14.68 10.92 -9.91
CA GLU A 12 15.91 10.18 -9.65
C GLU A 12 15.90 8.82 -10.35
N THR A 13 17.01 8.48 -10.99
CA THR A 13 17.22 7.19 -11.64
C THR A 13 18.41 6.47 -11.02
N GLY A 14 18.28 5.17 -10.79
CA GLY A 14 19.35 4.33 -10.26
C GLY A 14 19.15 4.00 -8.78
N LYS A 15 20.19 4.21 -7.97
CA LYS A 15 20.16 3.83 -6.55
C LYS A 15 19.95 5.08 -5.68
N VAL A 16 18.77 5.18 -5.09
CA VAL A 16 18.38 6.30 -4.23
C VAL A 16 18.34 5.86 -2.76
N THR A 17 18.82 6.70 -1.84
CA THR A 17 18.73 6.42 -0.40
C THR A 17 18.50 7.72 0.37
N VAL A 18 17.26 7.91 0.82
CA VAL A 18 16.81 9.11 1.53
C VAL A 18 16.47 8.77 2.98
N LYS A 19 16.90 9.61 3.91
CA LYS A 19 16.54 9.46 5.33
C LYS A 19 15.12 10.00 5.55
N THR A 20 14.87 11.23 5.11
CA THR A 20 13.58 11.87 5.27
C THR A 20 13.28 12.73 4.06
N LEU A 21 12.09 12.57 3.50
CA LEU A 21 11.55 13.45 2.48
C LEU A 21 10.19 13.95 2.99
N ASN A 22 10.02 15.27 3.05
CA ASN A 22 8.80 15.89 3.58
C ASN A 22 8.11 16.68 2.48
N ALA A 23 6.82 16.43 2.29
CA ALA A 23 5.91 17.15 1.43
C ALA A 23 6.44 17.41 -0.01
N PRO A 24 6.99 16.41 -0.72
CA PRO A 24 7.27 16.60 -2.14
C PRO A 24 5.95 16.80 -2.89
N GLN A 25 5.91 17.74 -3.83
CA GLN A 25 4.74 17.83 -4.71
C GLN A 25 4.71 16.66 -5.70
N ASN A 26 5.87 16.35 -6.30
CA ASN A 26 6.03 15.23 -7.22
C ASN A 26 7.35 14.50 -6.92
N ASP A 27 7.30 13.20 -6.67
CA ASP A 27 8.48 12.35 -6.51
C ASP A 27 8.42 11.18 -7.50
N HIS A 28 9.38 11.14 -8.43
CA HIS A 28 9.48 10.10 -9.46
C HIS A 28 10.80 9.38 -9.32
N GLN A 29 10.76 8.09 -8.96
CA GLN A 29 11.98 7.32 -8.75
C GLN A 29 11.98 6.03 -9.55
N THR A 30 13.04 5.81 -10.31
CA THR A 30 13.23 4.57 -11.07
C THR A 30 14.50 3.85 -10.61
N GLY A 31 14.39 2.59 -10.22
CA GLY A 31 15.52 1.74 -9.87
C GLY A 31 15.42 1.15 -8.47
N LYS A 32 16.45 1.32 -7.65
CA LYS A 32 16.50 0.81 -6.27
C LYS A 32 16.37 1.97 -5.29
N VAL A 33 15.20 2.07 -4.69
CA VAL A 33 14.85 3.13 -3.73
C VAL A 33 14.86 2.57 -2.31
N THR A 34 15.37 3.38 -1.37
CA THR A 34 15.25 3.09 0.05
C THR A 34 14.99 4.38 0.83
N MET A 35 13.83 4.44 1.48
CA MET A 35 13.41 5.58 2.30
C MET A 35 13.10 5.17 3.73
N LYS A 36 13.61 5.93 4.70
CA LYS A 36 13.21 5.71 6.11
C LYS A 36 11.88 6.39 6.41
N THR A 37 11.68 7.60 5.94
CA THR A 37 10.45 8.35 6.19
C THR A 37 10.11 9.21 4.97
N LEU A 38 8.88 9.08 4.48
CA LEU A 38 8.26 9.99 3.54
C LEU A 38 6.96 10.51 4.17
N ASN A 39 6.79 11.83 4.18
CA ASN A 39 5.62 12.47 4.79
C ASN A 39 4.89 13.30 3.75
N ALA A 40 3.59 13.09 3.63
CA ALA A 40 2.63 13.86 2.84
C ALA A 40 3.06 14.16 1.39
N PRO A 41 3.53 13.18 0.60
CA PRO A 41 3.72 13.40 -0.82
C PRO A 41 2.36 13.66 -1.48
N GLN A 42 2.31 14.65 -2.38
CA GLN A 42 1.11 14.87 -3.20
C GLN A 42 1.01 13.83 -4.31
N SER A 43 2.11 13.56 -5.00
CA SER A 43 2.18 12.51 -6.03
C SER A 43 3.50 11.76 -5.94
N GLU A 44 3.44 10.44 -5.81
CA GLU A 44 4.60 9.55 -5.78
C GLU A 44 4.48 8.48 -6.87
N HIS A 45 5.51 8.34 -7.69
CA HIS A 45 5.61 7.28 -8.69
C HIS A 45 6.96 6.57 -8.60
N GLU A 46 6.96 5.36 -8.08
CA GLU A 46 8.17 4.55 -7.93
C GLU A 46 8.14 3.29 -8.78
N THR A 47 9.21 3.04 -9.52
CA THR A 47 9.36 1.84 -10.36
C THR A 47 10.65 1.11 -10.02
N GLY A 48 10.56 -0.20 -9.76
CA GLY A 48 11.70 -1.07 -9.55
C GLY A 48 11.68 -1.76 -8.18
N LYS A 49 12.74 -1.62 -7.39
CA LYS A 49 12.84 -2.19 -6.04
C LYS A 49 12.75 -1.09 -5.01
N VAL A 50 11.61 -1.01 -4.35
CA VAL A 50 11.26 0.00 -3.36
C VAL A 50 11.31 -0.58 -1.97
N THR A 51 11.83 0.18 -1.01
CA THR A 51 11.72 -0.14 0.41
C THR A 51 11.49 1.12 1.22
N VAL A 52 10.31 1.24 1.82
CA VAL A 52 9.92 2.38 2.65
C VAL A 52 9.62 1.90 4.07
N LYS A 53 10.24 2.53 5.07
CA LYS A 53 9.98 2.17 6.47
C LYS A 53 8.71 2.85 7.00
N THR A 54 8.46 4.10 6.65
CA THR A 54 7.27 4.83 7.07
C THR A 54 6.87 5.79 5.96
N LEU A 55 5.62 5.67 5.51
CA LEU A 55 4.98 6.60 4.59
C LEU A 55 3.69 7.10 5.26
N ASN A 56 3.53 8.41 5.34
CA ASN A 56 2.42 9.05 6.04
C ASN A 56 1.64 9.94 5.06
N ALA A 57 0.34 9.72 4.98
CA ALA A 57 -0.64 10.52 4.25
C ALA A 57 -0.26 10.87 2.79
N PRO A 58 0.16 9.90 1.95
CA PRO A 58 0.29 10.17 0.52
C PRO A 58 -1.09 10.47 -0.08
N GLN A 59 -1.17 11.45 -0.98
CA GLN A 59 -2.42 11.67 -1.71
C GLN A 59 -2.56 10.68 -2.86
N ASN A 60 -1.54 10.56 -3.72
CA ASN A 60 -1.53 9.61 -4.83
C ASN A 60 -0.21 8.86 -4.86
N GLU A 61 -0.28 7.53 -4.77
CA GLU A 61 0.88 6.66 -4.78
C GLU A 61 0.75 5.60 -5.87
N HIS A 62 1.75 5.52 -6.73
CA HIS A 62 1.87 4.52 -7.77
C HIS A 62 3.20 3.79 -7.63
N GLN A 63 3.16 2.52 -7.23
CA GLN A 63 4.37 1.71 -7.09
C GLN A 63 4.33 0.48 -7.96
N THR A 64 5.35 0.30 -8.79
CA THR A 64 5.49 -0.85 -9.69
C THR A 64 6.78 -1.62 -9.43
N GLY A 65 6.67 -2.94 -9.29
CA GLY A 65 7.81 -3.84 -9.18
C GLY A 65 7.85 -4.60 -7.86
N LYS A 66 8.98 -4.54 -7.14
CA LYS A 66 9.17 -5.19 -5.84
C LYS A 66 9.12 -4.14 -4.74
N VAL A 67 8.00 -4.10 -4.05
CA VAL A 67 7.67 -3.11 -3.03
C VAL A 67 7.74 -3.74 -1.65
N THR A 68 8.28 -3.01 -0.67
CA THR A 68 8.20 -3.38 0.73
C THR A 68 7.97 -2.14 1.58
N VAL A 69 6.80 -2.05 2.22
CA VAL A 69 6.44 -0.95 3.11
C VAL A 69 6.21 -1.49 4.52
N LYS A 70 6.89 -0.89 5.52
CA LYS A 70 6.70 -1.33 6.91
C LYS A 70 5.46 -0.69 7.55
N THR A 71 5.21 0.58 7.29
CA THR A 71 4.05 1.29 7.83
C THR A 71 3.60 2.34 6.83
N LEU A 72 2.31 2.30 6.52
CA LEU A 72 1.63 3.21 5.62
C LEU A 72 0.36 3.69 6.31
N ASN A 73 0.20 5.01 6.43
CA ASN A 73 -0.86 5.63 7.22
C ASN A 73 -1.66 6.60 6.37
N ALA A 74 -2.99 6.44 6.38
CA ALA A 74 -3.97 7.33 5.77
C ALA A 74 -3.69 7.74 4.32
N PRO A 75 -3.37 6.79 3.42
CA PRO A 75 -3.24 7.11 2.00
C PRO A 75 -4.62 7.44 1.40
N GLN A 76 -4.67 8.38 0.46
CA GLN A 76 -5.93 8.67 -0.24
C GLN A 76 -6.14 7.70 -1.41
N ASN A 77 -5.18 7.61 -2.33
CA ASN A 77 -5.24 6.68 -3.47
C ASN A 77 -3.92 5.91 -3.61
N GLU A 78 -3.98 4.58 -3.53
CA GLU A 78 -2.83 3.71 -3.77
C GLU A 78 -3.05 2.77 -4.94
N HIS A 79 -2.03 2.68 -5.80
CA HIS A 79 -1.95 1.70 -6.86
C HIS A 79 -0.61 0.96 -6.78
N GLN A 80 -0.66 -0.31 -6.39
CA GLN A 80 0.54 -1.13 -6.24
C GLN A 80 0.49 -2.33 -7.17
N THR A 81 1.49 -2.46 -8.04
CA THR A 81 1.59 -3.52 -9.04
C THR A 81 2.87 -4.33 -8.88
N GLY A 82 2.75 -5.66 -8.86
CA GLY A 82 3.90 -6.57 -8.88
C GLY A 82 3.99 -7.43 -7.61
N LYS A 83 5.15 -7.42 -6.94
CA LYS A 83 5.37 -8.15 -5.68
C LYS A 83 5.42 -7.16 -4.53
N VAL A 84 4.35 -7.13 -3.76
CA VAL A 84 4.12 -6.16 -2.70
C VAL A 84 4.13 -6.84 -1.34
N THR A 85 4.73 -6.19 -0.36
CA THR A 85 4.64 -6.62 1.04
C THR A 85 4.46 -5.40 1.93
N VAL A 86 3.32 -5.34 2.62
CA VAL A 86 2.99 -4.27 3.57
C VAL A 86 2.83 -4.88 4.96
N LYS A 87 3.54 -4.34 5.96
CA LYS A 87 3.40 -4.84 7.34
C LYS A 87 2.19 -4.22 8.05
N THR A 88 1.94 -2.93 7.87
CA THR A 88 0.81 -2.24 8.48
C THR A 88 0.34 -1.14 7.55
N LEU A 89 -0.97 -1.15 7.28
CA LEU A 89 -1.67 -0.22 6.44
C LEU A 89 -2.92 0.24 7.19
N ASN A 90 -3.04 1.56 7.40
CA ASN A 90 -4.05 2.14 8.27
C ASN A 90 -4.89 3.17 7.53
N ALA A 91 -6.21 3.00 7.59
CA ALA A 91 -7.24 3.92 7.09
C ALA A 91 -7.01 4.39 5.64
N PRO A 92 -6.76 3.48 4.69
CA PRO A 92 -6.71 3.85 3.28
C PRO A 92 -8.10 4.17 2.74
N GLN A 93 -8.19 5.18 1.89
CA GLN A 93 -9.46 5.54 1.26
C GLN A 93 -9.73 4.70 0.00
N SER A 94 -8.74 4.56 -0.87
CA SER A 94 -8.85 3.74 -2.09
C SER A 94 -7.56 2.96 -2.35
N GLU A 95 -7.66 1.64 -2.42
CA GLU A 95 -6.53 0.76 -2.75
C GLU A 95 -6.79 -0.09 -3.99
N HIS A 96 -5.80 -0.13 -4.87
CA HIS A 96 -5.77 -1.03 -6.01
C HIS A 96 -4.46 -1.83 -6.00
N GLN A 97 -4.57 -3.12 -5.72
CA GLN A 97 -3.42 -4.01 -5.57
C GLN A 97 -3.47 -5.11 -6.62
N THR A 98 -2.45 -5.16 -7.48
CA THR A 98 -2.35 -6.16 -8.55
C THR A 98 -1.07 -6.99 -8.46
N GLY A 99 -1.19 -8.32 -8.51
CA GLY A 99 -0.07 -9.24 -8.59
C GLY A 99 0.05 -10.15 -7.37
N LYS A 100 1.24 -10.23 -6.76
CA LYS A 100 1.48 -11.02 -5.54
C LYS A 100 1.59 -10.08 -4.36
N VAL A 101 0.56 -10.02 -3.53
CA VAL A 101 0.48 -9.09 -2.41
C VAL A 101 0.39 -9.81 -1.08
N THR A 102 1.06 -9.26 -0.08
CA THR A 102 1.01 -9.77 1.29
C THR A 102 0.89 -8.61 2.25
N VAL A 103 -0.24 -8.54 2.96
CA VAL A 103 -0.49 -7.52 3.98
C VAL A 103 -0.59 -8.20 5.34
N LYS A 104 0.18 -7.75 6.34
CA LYS A 104 0.10 -8.33 7.68
C LYS A 104 -1.07 -7.75 8.48
N THR A 105 -1.33 -6.46 8.37
CA THR A 105 -2.43 -5.80 9.08
C THR A 105 -2.95 -4.66 8.21
N LEU A 106 -4.24 -4.70 7.94
CA LEU A 106 -4.99 -3.69 7.22
C LEU A 106 -6.16 -3.24 8.08
N ASN A 107 -6.26 -1.93 8.33
CA ASN A 107 -7.22 -1.36 9.27
C ASN A 107 -8.10 -0.30 8.61
N ALA A 108 -9.41 -0.42 8.76
CA ALA A 108 -10.44 0.49 8.29
C ALA A 108 -10.29 0.99 6.84
N PRO A 109 -10.08 0.09 5.87
CA PRO A 109 -10.05 0.48 4.46
C PRO A 109 -11.46 0.79 3.95
N GLN A 110 -11.59 1.84 3.16
CA GLN A 110 -12.90 2.22 2.60
C GLN A 110 -13.21 1.48 1.30
N ASN A 111 -12.31 1.50 0.33
CA ASN A 111 -12.49 0.80 -0.94
C ASN A 111 -11.23 0.02 -1.30
N GLU A 112 -11.37 -1.29 -1.44
CA GLU A 112 -10.29 -2.18 -1.83
C GLU A 112 -10.60 -2.93 -3.11
N HIS A 113 -9.63 -2.92 -4.03
CA HIS A 113 -9.65 -3.72 -5.24
C HIS A 113 -8.38 -4.56 -5.31
N GLN A 114 -8.52 -5.85 -5.08
CA GLN A 114 -7.41 -6.79 -5.04
C GLN A 114 -7.48 -7.76 -6.21
N THR A 115 -6.43 -7.84 -7.02
CA THR A 115 -6.33 -8.75 -8.17
C THR A 115 -5.06 -9.59 -8.12
N GLY A 116 -5.20 -10.91 -8.24
CA GLY A 116 -4.07 -11.83 -8.37
C GLY A 116 -3.95 -12.80 -7.20
N LYS A 117 -2.77 -12.87 -6.57
CA LYS A 117 -2.49 -13.71 -5.40
C LYS A 117 -2.30 -12.83 -4.18
N VAL A 118 -3.34 -12.68 -3.37
CA VAL A 118 -3.31 -11.82 -2.18
C VAL A 118 -3.42 -12.63 -0.91
N THR A 119 -2.70 -12.18 0.12
CA THR A 119 -2.76 -12.78 1.45
C THR A 119 -2.78 -11.67 2.48
N VAL A 120 -3.88 -11.57 3.23
CA VAL A 120 -4.03 -10.64 4.34
C VAL A 120 -4.08 -11.42 5.65
N LYS A 121 -3.22 -11.09 6.61
CA LYS A 121 -3.23 -11.80 7.91
C LYS A 121 -4.34 -11.28 8.83
N THR A 122 -4.59 -9.98 8.85
CA THR A 122 -5.65 -9.37 9.64
C THR A 122 -6.21 -8.19 8.87
N LEU A 123 -7.51 -8.22 8.63
CA LEU A 123 -8.30 -7.17 8.01
C LEU A 123 -9.38 -6.72 9.00
N ASN A 124 -9.41 -5.43 9.32
CA ASN A 124 -10.32 -4.85 10.30
C ASN A 124 -11.21 -3.79 9.68
N ALA A 125 -12.52 -3.92 9.86
CA ALA A 125 -13.56 -2.99 9.46
C ALA A 125 -13.46 -2.49 8.00
N PRO A 126 -13.31 -3.38 7.00
CA PRO A 126 -13.39 -2.97 5.60
C PRO A 126 -14.82 -2.57 5.22
N GLN A 127 -14.95 -1.50 4.43
CA GLN A 127 -16.27 -1.03 3.98
C GLN A 127 -16.67 -1.68 2.66
N ASN A 128 -15.87 -1.54 1.60
CA ASN A 128 -16.12 -2.13 0.29
C ASN A 128 -14.91 -2.91 -0.22
N GLU A 129 -15.08 -4.20 -0.45
CA GLU A 129 -14.03 -5.07 -0.96
C GLU A 129 -14.42 -5.69 -2.30
N HIS A 130 -13.50 -5.65 -3.25
CA HIS A 130 -13.62 -6.34 -4.52
C HIS A 130 -12.38 -7.19 -4.78
N GLU A 131 -12.55 -8.50 -4.70
CA GLU A 131 -11.46 -9.45 -4.81
C GLU A 131 -11.55 -10.28 -6.10
N THR A 132 -10.44 -10.41 -6.81
CA THR A 132 -10.33 -11.24 -8.02
C THR A 132 -9.08 -12.12 -7.99
N GLY A 133 -9.26 -13.43 -8.16
CA GLY A 133 -8.15 -14.39 -8.27
C GLY A 133 -8.04 -15.33 -7.07
N LYS A 134 -6.89 -15.37 -6.41
CA LYS A 134 -6.62 -16.21 -5.23
C LYS A 134 -6.34 -15.32 -4.04
N VAL A 135 -7.34 -15.15 -3.18
CA VAL A 135 -7.21 -14.33 -1.98
C VAL A 135 -7.35 -15.20 -0.73
N THR A 136 -6.62 -14.84 0.31
CA THR A 136 -6.66 -15.54 1.59
C THR A 136 -6.57 -14.52 2.71
N VAL A 137 -7.63 -14.41 3.49
CA VAL A 137 -7.69 -13.58 4.70
C VAL A 137 -7.67 -14.50 5.91
N LYS A 138 -6.68 -14.34 6.81
CA LYS A 138 -6.62 -15.18 8.02
C LYS A 138 -7.64 -14.74 9.07
N THR A 139 -7.85 -13.44 9.24
CA THR A 139 -8.83 -12.90 10.19
C THR A 139 -9.46 -11.67 9.57
N LEU A 140 -10.78 -11.70 9.43
CA LEU A 140 -11.62 -10.62 8.92
C LEU A 140 -12.55 -10.18 10.04
N ASN A 141 -12.54 -8.89 10.38
CA ASN A 141 -13.35 -8.34 11.47
C ASN A 141 -14.28 -7.26 10.93
N ALA A 142 -15.57 -7.35 11.23
CA ALA A 142 -16.60 -6.37 10.91
C ALA A 142 -16.65 -5.85 9.45
N PRO A 143 -16.66 -6.74 8.42
CA PRO A 143 -16.83 -6.30 7.05
C PRO A 143 -18.25 -5.77 6.78
N GLN A 144 -18.39 -4.83 5.83
CA GLN A 144 -19.70 -4.30 5.43
C GLN A 144 -20.18 -4.83 4.06
N SER A 145 -19.32 -4.79 3.03
CA SER A 145 -19.68 -5.19 1.66
C SER A 145 -18.51 -5.87 0.96
N GLU A 146 -18.72 -7.09 0.49
CA GLU A 146 -17.70 -7.94 -0.16
C GLU A 146 -18.21 -8.46 -1.50
N HIS A 147 -17.41 -8.32 -2.55
CA HIS A 147 -17.64 -8.91 -3.86
C HIS A 147 -16.43 -9.72 -4.31
N GLU A 148 -16.64 -10.99 -4.60
CA GLU A 148 -15.56 -11.94 -4.85
C GLU A 148 -15.69 -12.62 -6.22
N THR A 149 -14.58 -12.77 -6.94
CA THR A 149 -14.50 -13.57 -8.15
C THR A 149 -13.25 -14.43 -8.13
N GLY A 150 -13.42 -15.75 -8.09
CA GLY A 150 -12.32 -16.71 -8.03
C GLY A 150 -12.30 -17.47 -6.70
N LYS A 151 -11.11 -17.75 -6.18
CA LYS A 151 -10.92 -18.48 -4.92
C LYS A 151 -10.57 -17.49 -3.80
N VAL A 152 -11.54 -17.19 -2.98
CA VAL A 152 -11.34 -16.47 -1.72
C VAL A 152 -11.44 -17.44 -0.54
N THR A 153 -10.70 -17.17 0.52
CA THR A 153 -10.70 -18.00 1.72
C THR A 153 -10.49 -17.12 2.94
N VAL A 154 -11.54 -17.00 3.76
CA VAL A 154 -11.49 -16.36 5.07
C VAL A 154 -11.41 -17.45 6.15
N LYS A 155 -10.36 -17.46 6.98
CA LYS A 155 -10.18 -18.48 8.03
C LYS A 155 -10.96 -18.18 9.31
N THR A 156 -11.17 -16.91 9.62
CA THR A 156 -11.88 -16.46 10.81
C THR A 156 -12.60 -15.18 10.44
N LEU A 157 -13.92 -15.17 10.60
CA LEU A 157 -14.78 -14.01 10.36
C LEU A 157 -15.44 -13.62 11.68
N ASN A 158 -15.20 -12.40 12.13
CA ASN A 158 -15.84 -11.80 13.31
C ASN A 158 -16.78 -10.69 12.83
N ALA A 159 -17.98 -11.05 12.38
CA ALA A 159 -19.00 -10.09 11.95
C ALA A 159 -19.64 -9.39 13.17
N PRO A 160 -20.20 -8.17 13.00
CA PRO A 160 -21.03 -7.54 14.02
C PRO A 160 -22.27 -8.43 14.28
N GLN A 161 -22.76 -8.45 15.52
CA GLN A 161 -24.05 -9.07 15.89
C GLN A 161 -25.21 -8.26 15.32
#